data_AF-A0A1I8PSM3-F1
#
_entry.id   AF-A0A1I8PSM3-F1
#
_cell.length_a   1.000
_cell.length_b   1.000
_cell.length_c   1.000
_cell.angle_alpha   90.00
_cell.angle_beta   90.00
_cell.angle_gamma   90.00
#
_symmetry.space_group_name_H-M   'P 1'
#
loop_
_entity.id
_entity.type
_entity.pdbx_description
1 polymer ?
#
loop_
_entity_poly.entity_id
_entity_poly.type
_entity_poly.pdbx_seq_one_letter_code
_entity_poly.pdbx_strand_id
1 'polypeptide(L)'
;MSSENDKQDMHAPKVNQVAQEYIDALLKEEARLPEDFPLCSALIRDAIDRIYLTGRIPGKELKADVFQQKPIKLTQTVYIPVKQYPHFNFLGKILGPKGNTLKRLHQETMCSIAIRGRRSMRDQEREEELRQSGDPAFNHLNKNLYVELSTVAPPAEAYARIAYALSEIRKYIIPDKNDEISQEQYRELMEIDPKLAKTSFGNKPVAKKSVFQKLASLGAAQGFGYDDSDDEGETSAPPATYGGYKKPSYAAPAPSFKRNESSPFAAKTKAFRAQPYTRNPPFQQRMKK
;
A
#
# COMPACT_ATOMS: atom_id res chain seq x y z
N MET A 1 -15.57 27.87 44.85
CA MET A 1 -14.47 26.90 44.83
C MET A 1 -14.71 26.02 43.62
N SER A 2 -13.96 26.29 42.56
CA SER A 2 -14.23 25.83 41.20
C SER A 2 -13.58 24.47 40.95
N SER A 3 -14.38 23.47 40.61
CA SER A 3 -13.94 22.15 40.18
C SER A 3 -13.74 22.12 38.67
N GLU A 4 -12.49 21.79 38.29
CA GLU A 4 -12.10 20.88 37.21
C GLU A 4 -12.63 21.17 35.79
N ASN A 5 -11.80 21.91 35.05
CA ASN A 5 -11.80 21.94 33.59
C ASN A 5 -11.19 20.64 33.03
N ASP A 6 -12.05 19.71 32.61
CA ASP A 6 -11.71 18.69 31.61
C ASP A 6 -11.50 19.38 30.26
N LYS A 7 -10.26 19.83 30.00
CA LYS A 7 -9.86 20.22 28.65
C LYS A 7 -9.44 18.97 27.89
N GLN A 8 -10.29 18.59 26.95
CA GLN A 8 -10.00 17.65 25.87
C GLN A 8 -8.58 17.87 25.34
N ASP A 9 -7.76 16.83 25.42
CA ASP A 9 -6.46 16.75 24.75
C ASP A 9 -6.68 16.89 23.23
N MET A 10 -6.63 18.13 22.75
CA MET A 10 -6.63 18.48 21.35
C MET A 10 -5.46 17.78 20.66
N HIS A 11 -5.79 17.06 19.59
CA HIS A 11 -4.93 16.18 18.83
C HIS A 11 -3.87 16.96 18.02
N ALA A 12 -3.04 17.76 18.69
CA ALA A 12 -1.86 18.36 18.10
C ALA A 12 -0.81 17.26 17.88
N PRO A 13 -0.24 17.11 16.68
CA PRO A 13 0.91 16.24 16.50
C PRO A 13 2.01 16.73 17.44
N LYS A 14 2.53 15.86 18.31
CA LYS A 14 3.63 16.20 19.22
C LYS A 14 4.87 16.54 18.38
N VAL A 15 5.06 17.81 18.09
CA VAL A 15 6.26 18.33 17.41
C VAL A 15 7.41 18.32 18.42
N ASN A 16 8.58 17.83 18.01
CA ASN A 16 9.79 17.73 18.85
C ASN A 16 10.38 19.12 19.10
N GLN A 17 10.87 19.46 20.31
CA GLN A 17 11.40 20.80 20.65
C GLN A 17 12.30 21.44 19.57
N VAL A 18 13.21 20.64 19.00
CA VAL A 18 14.12 21.07 17.91
C VAL A 18 13.36 21.51 16.64
N ALA A 19 12.24 20.87 16.35
CA ALA A 19 11.35 21.24 15.26
C ALA A 19 10.51 22.49 15.59
N GLN A 20 10.11 22.75 16.84
CA GLN A 20 9.52 24.05 17.21
C GLN A 20 10.53 25.19 17.01
N GLU A 21 11.77 25.05 17.48
CA GLU A 21 12.81 26.07 17.29
C GLU A 21 13.05 26.37 15.79
N TYR A 22 12.99 25.35 14.95
CA TYR A 22 13.12 25.51 13.51
C TYR A 22 11.90 26.21 12.89
N ILE A 23 10.67 25.93 13.35
CA ILE A 23 9.46 26.64 12.93
C ILE A 23 9.56 28.12 13.32
N ASP A 24 10.00 28.42 14.54
CA ASP A 24 10.17 29.80 15.02
C ASP A 24 11.20 30.57 14.17
N ALA A 25 12.30 29.90 13.78
CA ALA A 25 13.28 30.48 12.86
C ALA A 25 12.67 30.77 11.47
N LEU A 26 11.88 29.85 10.92
CA LEU A 26 11.19 30.04 9.63
C LEU A 26 10.18 31.20 9.67
N LEU A 27 9.39 31.32 10.74
CA LEU A 27 8.45 32.44 10.91
C LEU A 27 9.19 33.79 11.00
N LYS A 28 10.36 33.80 11.64
CA LYS A 28 11.21 34.99 11.72
C LYS A 28 11.82 35.36 10.37
N GLU A 29 12.16 34.37 9.54
CA GLU A 29 12.60 34.60 8.16
C GLU A 29 11.46 35.10 7.27
N GLU A 30 10.25 34.55 7.42
CA GLU A 30 9.07 35.03 6.68
C GLU A 30 8.79 36.51 6.97
N ALA A 31 8.86 36.92 8.24
CA ALA A 31 8.66 38.31 8.65
C ALA A 31 9.78 39.26 8.14
N ARG A 32 10.97 38.72 7.85
CA ARG A 32 12.10 39.50 7.31
C ARG A 32 12.05 39.61 5.78
N LEU A 33 11.37 38.68 5.12
CA LEU A 33 11.35 38.58 3.66
C LEU A 33 10.50 39.71 3.05
N PRO A 34 11.01 40.48 2.08
CA PRO A 34 10.22 41.51 1.40
C PRO A 34 9.14 40.88 0.49
N GLU A 35 8.03 41.60 0.29
CA GLU A 35 6.86 41.13 -0.48
C GLU A 35 7.17 40.81 -1.96
N ASP A 36 8.31 41.26 -2.46
CA ASP A 36 8.79 41.03 -3.83
C ASP A 36 9.07 39.55 -4.16
N PHE A 37 9.20 38.68 -3.15
CA PHE A 37 9.48 37.24 -3.33
C PHE A 37 8.34 36.35 -2.86
N PRO A 38 7.17 36.35 -3.56
CA PRO A 38 6.01 35.55 -3.15
C PRO A 38 6.31 34.04 -3.15
N LEU A 39 7.21 33.58 -4.03
CA LEU A 39 7.59 32.17 -4.09
C LEU A 39 8.41 31.74 -2.87
N CYS A 40 9.29 32.60 -2.36
CA CYS A 40 10.10 32.30 -1.17
C CYS A 40 9.21 32.21 0.09
N SER A 41 8.25 33.12 0.23
CA SER A 41 7.24 33.04 1.31
C SER A 41 6.42 31.75 1.20
N ALA A 42 5.98 31.37 0.00
CA ALA A 42 5.25 30.12 -0.21
C ALA A 42 6.08 28.87 0.15
N LEU A 43 7.38 28.86 -0.15
CA LEU A 43 8.29 27.77 0.22
C LEU A 43 8.48 27.65 1.74
N ILE A 44 8.57 28.78 2.45
CA ILE A 44 8.67 28.80 3.91
C ILE A 44 7.39 28.21 4.53
N ARG A 45 6.21 28.64 4.06
CA ARG A 45 4.92 28.10 4.50
C ARG A 45 4.80 26.59 4.23
N ASP A 46 5.18 26.14 3.03
CA ASP A 46 5.17 24.70 2.70
C ASP A 46 6.15 23.91 3.58
N ALA A 47 7.31 24.49 3.93
CA ALA A 47 8.25 23.86 4.86
C ALA A 47 7.65 23.72 6.27
N ILE A 48 6.96 24.74 6.77
CA ILE A 48 6.25 24.72 8.07
C ILE A 48 5.15 23.65 8.06
N ASP A 49 4.31 23.62 7.02
CA ASP A 49 3.26 22.61 6.85
C ASP A 49 3.80 21.19 6.85
N ARG A 50 4.94 20.97 6.17
CA ARG A 50 5.61 19.65 6.17
C ARG A 50 6.09 19.26 7.56
N ILE A 51 6.58 20.20 8.37
CA ILE A 51 7.03 19.90 9.73
C ILE A 51 5.83 19.54 10.61
N TYR A 52 4.72 20.26 10.52
CA TYR A 52 3.51 19.90 11.26
C TYR A 52 2.95 18.53 10.85
N LEU A 53 2.99 18.20 9.56
CA LEU A 53 2.49 16.92 9.05
C LEU A 53 3.39 15.75 9.41
N THR A 54 4.71 15.92 9.24
CA THR A 54 5.68 14.81 9.36
C THR A 54 6.37 14.74 10.72
N GLY A 55 6.36 15.83 11.48
CA GLY A 55 7.16 16.03 12.69
C GLY A 55 8.66 16.15 12.41
N ARG A 56 9.08 16.41 11.17
CA ARG A 56 10.48 16.37 10.73
C ARG A 56 10.91 17.64 10.01
N ILE A 57 12.16 18.05 10.30
CA ILE A 57 12.82 19.17 9.64
C ILE A 57 13.21 18.75 8.21
N PRO A 58 12.75 19.46 7.16
CA PRO A 58 13.13 19.17 5.77
C PRO A 58 14.63 19.41 5.54
N GLY A 59 15.26 18.59 4.69
CA GLY A 59 16.64 18.83 4.23
C GLY A 59 17.76 18.06 4.95
N LYS A 60 17.49 17.35 6.05
CA LYS A 60 18.47 16.38 6.61
C LYS A 60 18.31 15.02 5.92
N GLU A 61 19.28 14.65 5.07
CA GLU A 61 19.37 13.29 4.53
C GLU A 61 19.40 12.27 5.68
N LEU A 62 18.36 11.44 5.76
CA LEU A 62 18.26 10.38 6.74
C LEU A 62 19.24 9.26 6.37
N LYS A 63 20.43 9.29 6.99
CA LYS A 63 21.38 8.19 6.91
C LYS A 63 20.87 7.05 7.77
N ALA A 64 20.68 5.88 7.16
CA ALA A 64 20.34 4.67 7.89
C ALA A 64 21.58 4.15 8.63
N ASP A 65 21.51 4.05 9.96
CA ASP A 65 22.53 3.38 10.76
C ASP A 65 22.24 1.87 10.78
N VAL A 66 22.96 1.15 9.91
CA VAL A 66 22.83 -0.31 9.77
C VAL A 66 23.54 -1.05 10.91
N PHE A 67 24.53 -0.43 11.56
CA PHE A 67 25.28 -1.05 12.64
C PHE A 67 24.47 -1.08 13.94
N GLN A 68 23.87 0.06 14.33
CA GLN A 68 23.05 0.15 15.54
C GLN A 68 21.60 -0.29 15.34
N GLN A 69 21.21 -0.61 14.09
CA GLN A 69 19.83 -0.96 13.71
C GLN A 69 18.78 0.02 14.23
N LYS A 70 19.14 1.31 14.29
CA LYS A 70 18.28 2.35 14.86
C LYS A 70 16.94 2.37 14.10
N PRO A 71 15.79 2.22 14.80
CA PRO A 71 14.49 2.21 14.13
C PRO A 71 14.26 3.51 13.36
N ILE A 72 13.85 3.37 12.10
CA ILE A 72 13.48 4.48 11.25
C ILE A 72 11.97 4.47 11.05
N LYS A 73 11.37 5.66 10.96
CA LYS A 73 9.99 5.80 10.50
C LYS A 73 9.98 6.08 9.00
N LEU A 74 9.45 5.16 8.21
CA LEU A 74 9.21 5.36 6.78
C LEU A 74 7.75 5.73 6.57
N THR A 75 7.51 6.67 5.66
CA THR A 75 6.16 7.08 5.27
C THR A 75 6.08 7.12 3.74
N GLN A 76 5.09 6.45 3.16
CA GLN A 76 4.82 6.41 1.73
C GLN A 76 3.36 6.77 1.46
N THR A 77 3.12 7.69 0.53
CA THR A 77 1.77 8.06 0.09
C THR A 77 1.42 7.35 -1.21
N VAL A 78 0.18 6.88 -1.30
CA VAL A 78 -0.39 6.17 -2.47
C VAL A 78 -1.69 6.86 -2.87
N TYR A 79 -1.75 7.39 -4.08
CA TYR A 79 -2.94 8.07 -4.59
C TYR A 79 -4.03 7.08 -5.03
N ILE A 80 -5.29 7.41 -4.76
CA ILE A 80 -6.45 6.62 -5.21
C ILE A 80 -6.99 7.24 -6.51
N PRO A 81 -7.21 6.45 -7.58
CA PRO A 81 -7.63 6.92 -8.90
C PRO A 81 -9.15 7.20 -8.97
N VAL A 82 -9.67 8.00 -8.05
CA VAL A 82 -11.10 8.39 -7.99
C VAL A 82 -11.57 9.13 -9.25
N LYS A 83 -10.65 9.80 -9.96
CA LYS A 83 -10.96 10.50 -11.21
C LYS A 83 -11.17 9.54 -12.39
N GLN A 84 -10.49 8.39 -12.38
CA GLN A 84 -10.58 7.39 -13.45
C GLN A 84 -11.78 6.48 -13.25
N TYR A 85 -12.09 6.14 -11.99
CA TYR A 85 -13.20 5.25 -11.63
C TYR A 85 -14.12 5.92 -10.60
N PRO A 86 -14.95 6.90 -11.03
CA PRO A 86 -15.79 7.68 -10.10
C PRO A 86 -16.93 6.87 -9.46
N HIS A 87 -17.38 5.80 -10.12
CA HIS A 87 -18.47 4.95 -9.62
C HIS A 87 -17.98 3.83 -8.68
N PHE A 88 -16.67 3.66 -8.51
CA PHE A 88 -16.10 2.60 -7.70
C PHE A 88 -15.81 3.09 -6.27
N ASN A 89 -16.32 2.37 -5.27
CA ASN A 89 -16.11 2.71 -3.87
C ASN A 89 -14.81 2.12 -3.31
N PHE A 90 -13.68 2.79 -3.55
CA PHE A 90 -12.38 2.40 -3.02
C PHE A 90 -12.33 2.36 -1.49
N LEU A 91 -12.97 3.34 -0.83
CA LEU A 91 -12.95 3.44 0.64
C LEU A 91 -13.67 2.26 1.29
N GLY A 92 -14.86 1.93 0.78
CA GLY A 92 -15.62 0.76 1.24
C GLY A 92 -14.83 -0.54 1.07
N LYS A 93 -14.16 -0.71 -0.07
CA LYS A 93 -13.32 -1.88 -0.33
C LYS A 93 -12.08 -1.97 0.56
N ILE A 94 -11.43 -0.85 0.87
CA ILE A 94 -10.24 -0.85 1.77
C ILE A 94 -10.65 -1.05 3.23
N LEU A 95 -11.72 -0.39 3.68
CA LEU A 95 -12.20 -0.49 5.06
C LEU A 95 -12.83 -1.85 5.35
N GLY A 96 -13.69 -2.33 4.44
CA GLY A 96 -14.50 -3.53 4.65
C GLY A 96 -15.54 -3.38 5.76
N PRO A 97 -16.28 -4.45 6.07
CA PRO A 97 -17.32 -4.44 7.08
C PRO A 97 -16.72 -4.14 8.46
N LYS A 98 -17.26 -3.14 9.16
CA LYS A 98 -16.80 -2.68 10.49
C LYS A 98 -15.29 -2.35 10.57
N GLY A 99 -14.64 -2.08 9.43
CA GLY A 99 -13.20 -1.82 9.37
C GLY A 99 -12.32 -3.07 9.49
N ASN A 100 -12.89 -4.28 9.41
CA ASN A 100 -12.16 -5.53 9.63
C ASN A 100 -11.07 -5.76 8.59
N THR A 101 -11.35 -5.44 7.32
CA THR A 101 -10.36 -5.60 6.24
C THR A 101 -9.16 -4.67 6.45
N LEU A 102 -9.39 -3.40 6.81
CA LEU A 102 -8.31 -2.47 7.12
C LEU A 102 -7.50 -2.94 8.33
N LYS A 103 -8.16 -3.43 9.38
CA LYS A 103 -7.49 -4.00 10.58
C LYS A 103 -6.61 -5.20 10.23
N ARG A 104 -7.10 -6.11 9.39
CA ARG A 104 -6.33 -7.27 8.90
C ARG A 104 -5.11 -6.79 8.10
N LEU A 105 -5.32 -5.84 7.20
CA LEU A 105 -4.25 -5.26 6.38
C LEU A 105 -3.16 -4.61 7.24
N HIS A 106 -3.52 -3.93 8.33
CA HIS A 106 -2.54 -3.41 9.30
C HIS A 106 -1.70 -4.52 9.96
N GLN A 107 -2.35 -5.60 10.40
CA GLN A 107 -1.70 -6.72 11.10
C GLN A 107 -0.79 -7.52 10.16
N GLU A 108 -1.25 -7.81 8.95
CA GLU A 108 -0.48 -8.58 7.96
C GLU A 108 0.74 -7.81 7.46
N THR A 109 0.60 -6.51 7.22
CA THR A 109 1.69 -5.70 6.66
C THR A 109 2.62 -5.11 7.71
N MET A 110 2.25 -5.18 9.00
CA MET A 110 2.97 -4.51 10.09
C MET A 110 3.19 -3.02 9.82
N CYS A 111 2.22 -2.39 9.13
CA CYS A 111 2.23 -0.99 8.76
C CYS A 111 0.98 -0.28 9.29
N SER A 112 1.15 0.99 9.65
CA SER A 112 0.05 1.91 9.93
C SER A 112 -0.42 2.55 8.62
N ILE A 113 -1.60 2.14 8.19
CA ILE A 113 -2.33 2.57 7.00
C ILE A 113 -3.39 3.60 7.42
N ALA A 114 -3.25 4.84 6.95
CA ALA A 114 -4.19 5.91 7.20
C ALA A 114 -4.78 6.42 5.89
N ILE A 115 -6.11 6.50 5.80
CA ILE A 115 -6.80 7.11 4.67
C ILE A 115 -6.89 8.62 4.96
N ARG A 116 -6.41 9.44 4.02
CA ARG A 116 -6.38 10.90 4.13
C ARG A 116 -6.80 11.57 2.83
N GLY A 117 -7.02 12.87 2.89
CA GLY A 117 -7.41 13.68 1.73
C GLY A 117 -8.89 14.04 1.73
N ARG A 118 -9.29 14.77 0.68
CA ARG A 118 -10.67 15.17 0.44
C ARG A 118 -11.58 13.97 0.20
N ARG A 119 -12.77 13.98 0.78
CA ARG A 119 -13.76 12.88 0.81
C ARG A 119 -13.29 11.65 1.58
N SER A 120 -12.36 11.84 2.52
CA SER A 120 -11.91 10.75 3.41
C SER A 120 -12.84 10.56 4.61
N MET A 121 -13.58 11.61 5.00
CA MET A 121 -14.53 11.56 6.10
C MET A 121 -15.91 11.10 5.64
N ARG A 122 -16.67 10.51 6.56
CA ARG A 122 -18.06 10.08 6.29
C ARG A 122 -18.96 11.28 5.99
N ASP A 123 -18.86 12.31 6.83
CA ASP A 123 -19.71 13.49 6.77
C ASP A 123 -18.99 14.61 6.00
N GLN A 124 -19.46 14.91 4.80
CA GLN A 124 -18.80 15.85 3.89
C GLN A 124 -18.93 17.30 4.34
N GLU A 125 -20.05 17.66 4.97
CA GLU A 125 -20.28 19.02 5.50
C GLU A 125 -19.26 19.34 6.60
N ARG A 126 -19.14 18.43 7.57
CA ARG A 126 -18.14 18.53 8.64
C ARG A 126 -16.71 18.55 8.10
N GLU A 127 -16.43 17.76 7.07
CA GLU A 127 -15.11 17.77 6.41
C GLU A 127 -14.79 19.16 5.84
N GLU A 128 -15.77 19.82 5.21
CA GLU A 128 -15.60 21.15 4.62
C GLU A 128 -15.40 22.23 5.69
N GLU A 129 -16.11 22.16 6.81
CA GLU A 129 -15.90 23.05 7.96
C GLU A 129 -14.47 22.90 8.55
N LEU A 130 -14.00 21.66 8.73
CA LEU A 130 -12.65 21.37 9.24
C LEU A 130 -11.56 21.76 8.24
N ARG A 131 -11.88 21.79 6.95
CA ARG A 131 -10.98 22.29 5.92
C ARG A 131 -10.88 23.81 5.97
N GLN A 132 -11.99 24.49 6.24
CA GLN A 132 -12.05 25.96 6.36
C GLN A 132 -11.50 26.48 7.69
N SER A 133 -11.47 25.65 8.73
CA SER A 133 -10.92 26.04 10.04
C SER A 133 -9.41 26.33 10.01
N GLY A 134 -8.69 25.83 9.00
CA GLY A 134 -7.26 26.11 8.80
C GLY A 134 -6.33 25.41 9.80
N ASP A 135 -6.83 24.44 10.58
CA ASP A 135 -6.02 23.69 11.54
C ASP A 135 -4.98 22.81 10.80
N PRO A 136 -3.68 22.89 11.14
CA PRO A 136 -2.63 22.06 10.56
C PRO A 136 -2.92 20.55 10.61
N ALA A 137 -3.66 20.07 11.62
CA ALA A 137 -4.05 18.66 11.73
C ALA A 137 -4.93 18.20 10.56
N PHE A 138 -5.76 19.09 10.02
CA PHE A 138 -6.69 18.81 8.92
C PHE A 138 -6.20 19.33 7.56
N ASN A 139 -4.97 19.86 7.47
CA ASN A 139 -4.42 20.35 6.20
C ASN A 139 -4.34 19.25 5.11
N HIS A 140 -4.34 17.97 5.51
CA HIS A 140 -4.44 16.86 4.57
C HIS A 140 -5.75 16.88 3.74
N LEU A 141 -6.84 17.48 4.24
CA LEU A 141 -8.13 17.57 3.53
C LEU A 141 -8.06 18.44 2.27
N ASN A 142 -7.06 19.32 2.15
CA ASN A 142 -6.80 20.11 0.94
C ASN A 142 -6.23 19.25 -0.21
N LYS A 143 -5.71 18.05 0.09
CA LYS A 143 -5.12 17.14 -0.90
C LYS A 143 -6.18 16.17 -1.44
N ASN A 144 -5.95 15.62 -2.63
CA ASN A 144 -6.81 14.56 -3.20
C ASN A 144 -6.83 13.33 -2.29
N LEU A 145 -7.81 12.44 -2.43
CA LEU A 145 -7.87 11.21 -1.64
C LEU A 145 -6.62 10.33 -1.84
N TYR A 146 -5.95 9.97 -0.75
CA TYR A 146 -4.77 9.12 -0.74
C TYR A 146 -4.72 8.21 0.50
N VAL A 147 -3.92 7.15 0.41
CA VAL A 147 -3.58 6.27 1.53
C VAL A 147 -2.14 6.57 1.94
N GLU A 148 -1.91 6.80 3.22
CA GLU A 148 -0.59 6.95 3.82
C GLU A 148 -0.19 5.67 4.53
N LEU A 149 0.96 5.12 4.15
CA LEU A 149 1.59 3.97 4.78
C LEU A 149 2.72 4.47 5.64
N SER A 150 2.73 4.08 6.91
CA SER A 150 3.82 4.40 7.82
C SER A 150 4.23 3.18 8.60
N THR A 151 5.53 2.97 8.77
CA THR A 151 6.06 1.88 9.60
C THR A 151 7.24 2.39 10.42
N VAL A 152 7.45 1.78 11.58
CA VAL A 152 8.59 2.05 12.47
C VAL A 152 9.29 0.72 12.70
N ALA A 153 10.47 0.56 12.12
CA ALA A 153 11.24 -0.68 12.19
C ALA A 153 12.73 -0.39 11.89
N PRO A 154 13.65 -1.35 12.14
CA PRO A 154 15.03 -1.26 11.66
C PRO A 154 15.09 -1.03 10.14
N PRO A 155 16.16 -0.41 9.60
CA PRO A 155 16.17 0.04 8.21
C PRO A 155 15.80 -1.02 7.17
N ALA A 156 16.41 -2.21 7.22
CA ALA A 156 16.14 -3.28 6.27
C ALA A 156 14.68 -3.77 6.33
N GLU A 157 14.17 -3.97 7.54
CA GLU A 157 12.80 -4.44 7.77
C GLU A 157 11.76 -3.39 7.39
N ALA A 158 12.02 -2.11 7.68
CA ALA A 158 11.12 -1.00 7.36
C ALA A 158 10.84 -0.94 5.85
N TYR A 159 11.89 -1.04 5.02
CA TYR A 159 11.72 -1.07 3.56
C TYR A 159 10.96 -2.31 3.09
N ALA A 160 11.23 -3.48 3.69
CA ALA A 160 10.53 -4.72 3.35
C ALA A 160 9.03 -4.64 3.68
N ARG A 161 8.66 -4.11 4.86
CA ARG A 161 7.27 -3.93 5.28
C ARG A 161 6.52 -2.97 4.35
N ILE A 162 7.13 -1.83 3.99
CA ILE A 162 6.52 -0.88 3.05
C ILE A 162 6.34 -1.50 1.66
N ALA A 163 7.35 -2.24 1.16
CA ALA A 163 7.25 -2.91 -0.13
C ALA A 163 6.09 -3.91 -0.16
N TYR A 164 5.95 -4.71 0.90
CA TYR A 164 4.84 -5.67 1.05
C TYR A 164 3.48 -4.96 1.16
N ALA A 165 3.39 -3.89 1.95
CA ALA A 165 2.16 -3.10 2.07
C ALA A 165 1.72 -2.49 0.73
N LEU A 166 2.67 -2.02 -0.08
CA LEU A 166 2.39 -1.50 -1.43
C LEU A 166 1.83 -2.58 -2.37
N SER A 167 2.37 -3.80 -2.31
CA SER A 167 1.84 -4.91 -3.11
C SER A 167 0.42 -5.31 -2.70
N GLU A 168 0.12 -5.31 -1.41
CA GLU A 168 -1.22 -5.66 -0.92
C GLU A 168 -2.25 -4.58 -1.27
N ILE A 169 -1.92 -3.31 -1.04
CA ILE A 169 -2.81 -2.18 -1.33
C ILE A 169 -3.19 -2.08 -2.81
N ARG A 170 -2.28 -2.46 -3.71
CA ARG A 170 -2.55 -2.49 -5.14
C ARG A 170 -3.80 -3.30 -5.50
N LYS A 171 -4.10 -4.39 -4.77
CA LYS A 171 -5.28 -5.25 -4.98
C LYS A 171 -6.60 -4.53 -4.69
N TYR A 172 -6.57 -3.51 -3.82
CA TYR A 172 -7.74 -2.73 -3.42
C TYR A 172 -8.00 -1.54 -4.36
N ILE A 173 -6.93 -0.98 -4.93
CA ILE A 173 -6.98 0.23 -5.76
C ILE A 173 -7.28 -0.08 -7.23
N ILE A 174 -7.11 -1.32 -7.67
CA ILE A 174 -7.44 -1.72 -9.05
C ILE A 174 -8.81 -2.41 -9.05
N PRO A 175 -9.81 -1.84 -9.73
CA PRO A 175 -11.09 -2.53 -9.95
C PRO A 175 -10.87 -3.75 -10.85
N ASP A 176 -11.24 -4.93 -10.37
CA ASP A 176 -11.22 -6.19 -11.13
C ASP A 176 -12.66 -6.74 -11.25
N LYS A 177 -12.96 -7.43 -12.35
CA LYS A 177 -14.21 -8.15 -12.55
C LYS A 177 -14.34 -9.36 -11.61
N ASN A 178 -13.22 -10.02 -11.27
CA ASN A 178 -13.19 -11.12 -10.30
C ASN A 178 -12.64 -10.64 -8.95
N ASP A 179 -13.43 -9.81 -8.27
CA ASP A 179 -13.04 -9.21 -7.00
C ASP A 179 -13.28 -10.15 -5.80
N GLU A 180 -12.25 -10.91 -5.44
CA GLU A 180 -12.28 -11.84 -4.29
C GLU A 180 -12.46 -11.09 -2.95
N ILE A 181 -11.84 -9.92 -2.82
CA ILE A 181 -11.93 -9.08 -1.62
C ILE A 181 -13.36 -8.64 -1.39
N SER A 182 -14.03 -8.12 -2.42
CA SER A 182 -15.43 -7.71 -2.32
C SER A 182 -16.37 -8.88 -2.01
N GLN A 183 -16.08 -10.08 -2.52
CA GLN A 183 -16.86 -11.29 -2.21
C GLN A 183 -16.67 -11.75 -0.76
N GLU A 184 -15.44 -11.74 -0.25
CA GLU A 184 -15.15 -12.08 1.14
C GLU A 184 -15.83 -11.09 2.09
N GLN A 185 -15.73 -9.78 1.81
CA GLN A 185 -16.40 -8.74 2.57
C GLN A 185 -17.92 -8.89 2.56
N TYR A 186 -18.51 -9.28 1.44
CA TYR A 186 -19.94 -9.57 1.35
C TYR A 186 -20.33 -10.78 2.21
N ARG A 187 -19.53 -11.85 2.20
CA ARG A 187 -19.76 -13.04 3.04
C ARG A 187 -19.66 -12.69 4.52
N GLU A 188 -18.62 -11.97 4.92
CA GLU A 188 -18.46 -11.49 6.30
C GLU A 188 -19.64 -10.59 6.71
N LEU A 189 -20.05 -9.67 5.84
CA LEU A 189 -21.18 -8.79 6.14
C LEU A 189 -22.51 -9.55 6.20
N MET A 190 -22.70 -10.62 5.42
CA MET A 190 -23.88 -11.48 5.49
C MET A 190 -23.98 -12.22 6.82
N GLU A 191 -22.85 -12.67 7.37
CA GLU A 191 -22.79 -13.33 8.68
C GLU A 191 -23.06 -12.35 9.82
N ILE A 192 -22.60 -11.11 9.70
CA ILE A 192 -22.75 -10.07 10.73
C ILE A 192 -24.14 -9.42 10.68
N ASP A 193 -24.55 -8.92 9.52
CA ASP A 193 -25.77 -8.14 9.32
C ASP A 193 -26.37 -8.39 7.91
N PRO A 194 -27.20 -9.44 7.73
CA PRO A 194 -27.70 -9.85 6.42
C PRO A 194 -28.62 -8.81 5.74
N LYS A 195 -29.24 -7.92 6.52
CA LYS A 195 -30.04 -6.80 5.99
C LYS A 195 -29.13 -5.74 5.36
N LEU A 196 -28.04 -5.37 6.02
CA LEU A 196 -27.07 -4.40 5.51
C LEU A 196 -26.34 -4.94 4.27
N ALA A 197 -25.99 -6.23 4.26
CA ALA A 197 -25.34 -6.85 3.10
C ALA A 197 -26.16 -6.71 1.81
N LYS A 198 -27.47 -6.94 1.89
CA LYS A 198 -28.38 -6.84 0.73
C LYS A 198 -28.55 -5.40 0.23
N THR A 199 -28.46 -4.41 1.12
CA THR A 199 -28.58 -2.98 0.78
C THR A 199 -27.27 -2.41 0.23
N SER A 200 -26.13 -2.75 0.85
CA SER A 200 -24.82 -2.19 0.50
C SER A 200 -24.23 -2.77 -0.79
N PHE A 201 -24.55 -4.03 -1.10
CA PHE A 201 -24.12 -4.71 -2.32
C PHE A 201 -25.34 -5.00 -3.21
N GLY A 202 -25.98 -3.92 -3.67
CA GLY A 202 -27.10 -3.97 -4.61
C GLY A 202 -26.70 -4.62 -5.93
N ASN A 203 -27.44 -5.68 -6.30
CA ASN A 203 -27.14 -6.69 -7.32
C ASN A 203 -25.88 -7.55 -7.05
N LYS A 204 -26.13 -8.86 -6.97
CA LYS A 204 -25.22 -9.89 -6.45
C LYS A 204 -23.84 -9.82 -7.12
N PRO A 205 -22.72 -9.81 -6.36
CA PRO A 205 -21.45 -10.23 -6.95
C PRO A 205 -21.63 -11.66 -7.47
N VAL A 206 -21.10 -11.94 -8.66
CA VAL A 206 -21.23 -13.22 -9.35
C VAL A 206 -20.65 -14.33 -8.47
N ALA A 207 -21.49 -14.93 -7.63
CA ALA A 207 -21.14 -16.12 -6.88
C ALA A 207 -20.84 -17.21 -7.91
N LYS A 208 -19.60 -17.70 -7.93
CA LYS A 208 -19.29 -18.97 -8.59
C LYS A 208 -20.18 -20.02 -7.91
N LYS A 209 -21.27 -20.41 -8.56
CA LYS A 209 -22.19 -21.44 -8.04
C LYS A 209 -21.35 -22.70 -7.79
N SER A 210 -21.30 -23.14 -6.54
CA SER A 210 -20.77 -24.46 -6.20
C SER A 210 -21.52 -25.52 -7.00
N VAL A 211 -20.80 -26.51 -7.54
CA VAL A 211 -21.35 -27.65 -8.30
C VAL A 211 -22.47 -28.35 -7.51
N PHE A 212 -22.40 -28.30 -6.18
CA PHE A 212 -23.40 -28.85 -5.27
C PHE A 212 -24.78 -28.20 -5.40
N GLN A 213 -24.83 -26.89 -5.69
CA GLN A 213 -26.09 -26.16 -5.87
C GLN A 213 -26.71 -26.39 -7.25
N LYS A 214 -25.89 -26.81 -8.25
CA LYS A 214 -26.35 -27.18 -9.60
C LYS A 214 -27.09 -28.52 -9.58
N LEU A 215 -26.64 -29.47 -8.75
CA LEU A 215 -27.32 -30.74 -8.52
C LEU A 215 -28.66 -30.56 -7.79
N ALA A 216 -28.71 -29.68 -6.78
CA ALA A 216 -29.96 -29.40 -6.06
C ALA A 216 -31.04 -28.77 -6.96
N SER A 217 -30.66 -27.94 -7.94
CA SER A 217 -31.62 -27.38 -8.91
C SER A 217 -32.08 -28.36 -10.00
N LEU A 218 -31.38 -29.46 -10.19
CA LEU A 218 -31.77 -30.54 -11.11
C LEU A 218 -32.69 -31.57 -10.43
N GLY A 219 -32.81 -31.55 -9.10
CA GLY A 219 -33.58 -32.53 -8.32
C GLY A 219 -35.05 -32.19 -8.06
N ALA A 220 -35.61 -31.16 -8.70
CA ALA A 220 -36.99 -30.72 -8.48
C ALA A 220 -37.82 -30.76 -9.77
N ALA A 221 -37.91 -31.94 -10.40
CA ALA A 221 -38.93 -32.24 -11.40
C ALA A 221 -39.13 -33.76 -11.51
N GLN A 222 -40.34 -34.20 -11.16
CA GLN A 222 -41.03 -35.45 -11.53
C GLN A 222 -40.41 -36.79 -11.11
N GLY A 223 -41.22 -37.54 -10.35
CA GLY A 223 -40.90 -38.87 -9.86
C GLY A 223 -41.15 -39.99 -10.86
N PHE A 224 -40.51 -41.12 -10.57
CA PHE A 224 -40.81 -42.50 -10.95
C PHE A 224 -40.15 -43.34 -9.82
N GLY A 225 -40.87 -44.14 -9.03
CA GLY A 225 -41.20 -45.51 -9.38
C GLY A 225 -39.97 -46.41 -9.17
N TYR A 226 -39.77 -46.92 -7.95
CA TYR A 226 -38.82 -48.03 -7.70
C TYR A 226 -39.56 -49.33 -8.02
N ASP A 227 -39.11 -50.04 -9.05
CA ASP A 227 -39.40 -51.45 -9.25
C ASP A 227 -38.07 -52.21 -9.14
N ASP A 228 -38.17 -53.34 -8.47
CA ASP A 228 -37.11 -54.17 -7.88
C ASP A 228 -37.10 -55.48 -8.66
N SER A 229 -36.03 -55.79 -9.39
CA SER A 229 -35.72 -57.17 -9.81
C SER A 229 -34.29 -57.30 -10.37
N ASP A 230 -33.57 -58.28 -9.83
CA ASP A 230 -32.26 -58.80 -10.23
C ASP A 230 -32.28 -59.45 -11.63
N ASP A 231 -31.16 -59.39 -12.39
CA ASP A 231 -30.71 -60.51 -13.25
C ASP A 231 -29.23 -60.38 -13.65
N GLU A 232 -28.61 -61.54 -13.87
CA GLU A 232 -27.19 -61.89 -13.82
C GLU A 232 -26.35 -61.64 -15.10
N GLY A 233 -25.04 -61.43 -14.88
CA GLY A 233 -23.88 -61.94 -15.64
C GLY A 233 -23.77 -61.81 -17.17
N GLU A 234 -22.69 -61.15 -17.64
CA GLU A 234 -21.68 -61.77 -18.52
C GLU A 234 -20.45 -60.89 -18.78
N THR A 235 -19.33 -61.57 -19.00
CA THR A 235 -17.94 -61.11 -19.12
C THR A 235 -17.58 -60.48 -20.47
N SER A 236 -16.68 -59.48 -20.51
CA SER A 236 -15.40 -59.52 -21.27
C SER A 236 -14.75 -58.13 -21.55
N ALA A 237 -13.42 -58.11 -21.36
CA ALA A 237 -12.38 -57.26 -21.96
C ALA A 237 -12.26 -55.74 -21.62
N PRO A 238 -11.06 -55.28 -21.20
CA PRO A 238 -10.74 -53.86 -21.06
C PRO A 238 -10.07 -53.30 -22.34
N PRO A 239 -10.30 -52.03 -22.73
CA PRO A 239 -9.46 -51.38 -23.71
C PRO A 239 -8.37 -50.51 -23.06
N ALA A 240 -7.14 -50.97 -23.27
CA ALA A 240 -5.94 -50.22 -23.69
C ALA A 240 -5.59 -48.88 -23.02
N THR A 241 -4.52 -48.94 -22.22
CA THR A 241 -3.50 -47.89 -22.08
C THR A 241 -2.79 -47.67 -23.41
N TYR A 242 -2.79 -46.47 -23.98
CA TYR A 242 -1.70 -45.90 -24.82
C TYR A 242 -2.06 -44.45 -25.20
N GLY A 243 -1.16 -43.47 -25.02
CA GLY A 243 -1.33 -42.18 -25.70
C GLY A 243 -0.67 -40.92 -25.15
N GLY A 244 0.60 -40.97 -24.75
CA GLY A 244 1.60 -39.90 -25.00
C GLY A 244 1.29 -38.45 -24.58
N TYR A 245 1.79 -38.06 -23.41
CA TYR A 245 2.11 -36.67 -23.11
C TYR A 245 3.19 -36.16 -24.08
N LYS A 246 2.81 -35.30 -25.03
CA LYS A 246 3.76 -34.51 -25.82
C LYS A 246 4.30 -33.37 -24.97
N LYS A 247 5.58 -33.47 -24.59
CA LYS A 247 6.37 -32.35 -24.06
C LYS A 247 6.42 -31.24 -25.11
N PRO A 248 6.12 -29.97 -24.78
CA PRO A 248 6.42 -28.86 -25.68
C PRO A 248 7.93 -28.74 -25.83
N SER A 249 8.41 -28.86 -27.06
CA SER A 249 9.81 -28.63 -27.44
C SER A 249 10.21 -27.21 -27.10
N TYR A 250 11.34 -27.07 -26.41
CA TYR A 250 11.99 -25.79 -26.16
C TYR A 250 12.20 -25.05 -27.48
N ALA A 251 11.47 -23.95 -27.66
CA ALA A 251 11.73 -23.01 -28.74
C ALA A 251 13.12 -22.40 -28.54
N ALA A 252 13.89 -22.33 -29.63
CA ALA A 252 15.25 -21.81 -29.65
C ALA A 252 15.35 -20.40 -29.02
N PRO A 253 16.47 -20.05 -28.36
CA PRO A 253 16.66 -18.73 -27.81
C PRO A 253 16.64 -17.66 -28.92
N ALA A 254 16.02 -16.53 -28.61
CA ALA A 254 15.93 -15.38 -29.51
C ALA A 254 17.32 -14.95 -30.02
N PRO A 255 17.44 -14.48 -31.28
CA PRO A 255 18.71 -14.02 -31.82
C PRO A 255 19.26 -12.85 -30.99
N SER A 256 20.55 -12.92 -30.68
CA SER A 256 21.30 -11.91 -29.97
C SER A 256 21.24 -10.57 -30.72
N PHE A 257 20.75 -9.54 -30.04
CA PHE A 257 20.70 -8.17 -30.54
C PHE A 257 22.13 -7.68 -30.82
N LYS A 258 22.50 -7.57 -32.10
CA LYS A 258 23.76 -6.92 -32.50
C LYS A 258 23.64 -5.43 -32.16
N ARG A 259 24.47 -4.98 -31.22
CA ARG A 259 24.57 -3.58 -30.82
C ARG A 259 25.13 -2.79 -32.01
N ASN A 260 24.30 -1.97 -32.66
CA ASN A 260 24.73 -1.14 -33.79
C ASN A 260 25.57 0.02 -33.24
N GLU A 261 26.90 -0.03 -33.45
CA GLU A 261 27.83 1.04 -33.09
C GLU A 261 27.73 2.18 -34.11
N SER A 262 26.72 3.02 -33.96
CA SER A 262 26.71 4.35 -34.59
C SER A 262 25.82 5.30 -33.79
N SER A 263 26.20 5.55 -32.54
CA SER A 263 25.67 6.68 -31.76
C SER A 263 26.83 7.65 -31.48
N PRO A 264 26.68 8.96 -31.77
CA PRO A 264 27.74 9.94 -31.62
C PRO A 264 28.08 10.28 -30.14
N PHE A 265 27.48 9.59 -29.18
CA PHE A 265 27.69 9.76 -27.74
C PHE A 265 28.54 8.66 -27.09
N ALA A 266 29.28 7.86 -27.86
CA ALA A 266 30.24 6.90 -27.31
C ALA A 266 31.42 7.62 -26.65
N ALA A 267 31.28 7.92 -25.35
CA ALA A 267 32.37 8.41 -24.52
C ALA A 267 33.50 7.37 -24.51
N LYS A 268 34.70 7.79 -24.89
CA LYS A 268 35.94 6.99 -24.82
C LYS A 268 36.18 6.57 -23.36
N THR A 269 35.79 5.36 -22.99
CA THR A 269 36.25 4.75 -21.74
C THR A 269 37.72 4.40 -21.90
N LYS A 270 38.60 5.18 -21.25
CA LYS A 270 39.98 4.76 -21.00
C LYS A 270 39.90 3.45 -20.21
N ALA A 271 40.44 2.38 -20.78
CA ALA A 271 40.59 1.11 -20.09
C ALA A 271 41.42 1.32 -18.82
N PHE A 272 40.78 1.26 -17.65
CA PHE A 272 41.46 1.20 -16.38
C PHE A 272 42.07 -0.20 -16.27
N ARG A 273 43.36 -0.29 -16.59
CA ARG A 273 44.16 -1.49 -16.33
C ARG A 273 44.21 -1.70 -14.82
N ALA A 274 43.64 -2.80 -14.34
CA ALA A 274 43.78 -3.19 -12.94
C ALA A 274 45.27 -3.45 -12.64
N GLN A 275 45.86 -2.62 -11.77
CA GLN A 275 47.18 -2.86 -11.21
C GLN A 275 47.04 -3.97 -10.15
N PRO A 276 47.90 -5.00 -10.14
CA PRO A 276 47.88 -5.99 -9.06
C PRO A 276 48.30 -5.33 -7.74
N TYR A 277 47.58 -5.64 -6.66
CA TYR A 277 47.88 -5.18 -5.31
C TYR A 277 49.31 -5.56 -4.90
N THR A 278 50.18 -4.57 -4.71
CA THR A 278 51.48 -4.77 -4.06
C THR A 278 51.27 -4.81 -2.55
N ARG A 279 51.62 -5.92 -1.92
CA ARG A 279 51.59 -6.13 -0.46
C ARG A 279 52.59 -5.18 0.20
N ASN A 280 52.12 -4.29 1.08
CA ASN A 280 52.99 -3.40 1.87
C ASN A 280 53.95 -4.23 2.77
N PRO A 281 55.23 -3.82 2.91
CA PRO A 281 56.15 -4.47 3.82
C PRO A 281 55.82 -4.16 5.28
N PRO A 282 56.26 -5.01 6.24
CA PRO A 282 55.87 -4.87 7.64
C PRO A 282 56.54 -3.68 8.34
N PHE A 283 55.81 -3.14 9.31
CA PHE A 283 56.12 -1.99 10.15
C PHE A 283 57.41 -2.19 10.96
N GLN A 284 58.45 -1.39 10.70
CA GLN A 284 59.65 -1.34 11.55
C GLN A 284 59.37 -0.52 12.81
N GLN A 285 59.43 -1.18 13.98
CA GLN A 285 59.43 -0.52 15.28
C GLN A 285 60.70 0.32 15.44
N ARG A 286 60.57 1.65 15.48
CA ARG A 286 61.64 2.53 15.98
C ARG A 286 61.74 2.36 17.50
N MET A 287 62.77 1.66 17.96
CA MET A 287 63.26 1.75 19.33
C MET A 287 63.70 3.19 19.62
N LYS A 288 63.18 3.78 20.69
CA LYS A 288 63.67 5.03 21.26
C LYS A 288 64.97 4.74 22.03
N LYS A 289 66.05 5.45 21.72
CA LYS A 289 67.10 5.80 22.66
C LYS A 289 66.97 7.28 22.95
#